data_AF-A0A383CVZ6-F1
#
_entry.id   AF-A0A383CVZ6-F1
#
_cell.length_a   1.000
_cell.length_b   1.000
_cell.length_c   1.000
_cell.angle_alpha   90.00
_cell.angle_beta   90.00
_cell.angle_gamma   90.00
#
_symmetry.space_group_name_H-M   'P 1'
#
loop_
_entity.id
_entity.type
_entity.pdbx_description
1 polymer ?
#
loop_
_entity_poly.entity_id
_entity_poly.type
_entity_poly.pdbx_seq_one_letter_code
_entity_poly.pdbx_strand_id
1 'polypeptide(L)' 'MAHWLMKSEPHAYSWEQLVEDGSTHWDGVRNYQARNLMRDDMSVGDLV' A
#
# COMPACT_ATOMS: atom_id res chain seq x y z
N MET A 1 -13.29 -9.83 -3.44
CA MET A 1 -12.33 -8.93 -2.81
C MET A 1 -10.97 -9.57 -2.96
N ALA A 2 -10.07 -8.90 -3.66
CA ALA A 2 -8.68 -9.34 -3.68
C ALA A 2 -8.02 -8.99 -2.33
N HIS A 3 -6.94 -9.70 -2.01
CA HIS A 3 -6.14 -9.45 -0.82
C HIS A 3 -4.72 -9.11 -1.27
N TRP A 4 -4.18 -8.06 -0.66
CA TRP A 4 -2.86 -7.54 -0.97
C TRP A 4 -1.99 -7.54 0.27
N LEU A 5 -0.68 -7.45 0.08
CA LEU A 5 0.27 -7.24 1.17
C LEU A 5 1.21 -6.12 0.74
N MET A 6 1.15 -5.00 1.46
CA MET A 6 2.04 -3.88 1.21
C MET A 6 3.15 -3.81 2.27
N LYS A 7 4.36 -3.46 1.82
CA LYS A 7 5.55 -3.43 2.65
C LYS A 7 6.00 -2.00 2.84
N SER A 8 6.23 -1.61 4.08
CA SER A 8 6.88 -0.35 4.44
C SER A 8 7.98 -0.61 5.44
N GLU A 9 9.03 0.20 5.37
CA GLU A 9 10.08 0.22 6.38
C GLU A 9 9.58 1.02 7.60
N PRO A 10 9.57 0.46 8.82
CA PRO A 10 8.97 1.13 9.99
C PRO A 10 9.59 2.48 10.34
N HIS A 11 10.85 2.71 9.97
CA HIS A 11 11.54 3.98 10.22
C HIS A 11 11.18 5.07 9.21
N ALA A 12 10.59 4.70 8.06
CA ALA A 12 10.10 5.64 7.05
C ALA A 12 8.61 5.91 7.23
N TYR A 13 7.81 4.85 7.38
CA TYR A 13 6.38 4.94 7.65
C TYR A 13 5.89 3.67 8.35
N SER A 14 5.57 3.77 9.64
CA SER A 14 5.20 2.61 10.47
C SER A 14 3.70 2.29 10.40
N TRP A 15 3.35 1.09 10.88
CA TRP A 15 1.95 0.69 11.03
C TRP A 15 1.20 1.58 12.02
N GLU A 16 1.83 1.93 13.15
CA GLU A 16 1.24 2.78 14.18
C GLU A 16 0.86 4.15 13.61
N GLN A 17 1.74 4.71 12.78
CA GLN A 17 1.47 5.97 12.11
C GLN A 17 0.29 5.86 11.14
N LEU A 18 0.21 4.79 10.34
CA LEU A 18 -0.94 4.56 9.46
C LEU A 18 -2.26 4.44 10.23
N VAL A 19 -2.24 3.79 11.41
CA VAL A 19 -3.42 3.68 12.27
C VAL A 19 -3.84 5.04 12.82
N GLU A 20 -2.88 5.89 13.20
CA GLU A 20 -3.14 7.26 13.67
C GLU A 20 -3.67 8.17 12.55
N ASP A 21 -3.06 8.11 11.36
CA ASP A 21 -3.44 8.91 10.19
C ASP A 21 -4.80 8.45 9.61
N GLY A 22 -5.17 7.19 9.81
CA GLY A 22 -6.38 6.53 9.31
C GLY A 22 -6.35 6.20 7.81
N SER A 23 -5.58 6.94 7.02
CA SER A 23 -5.30 6.65 5.61
C SER A 23 -4.07 7.42 5.14
N THR A 24 -3.42 6.93 4.08
CA THR A 24 -2.26 7.61 3.50
C THR A 24 -2.20 7.45 1.98
N HIS A 25 -1.37 8.26 1.34
CA HIS A 25 -0.98 8.05 -0.05
C HIS A 25 0.19 7.06 -0.11
N TRP A 26 0.03 5.98 -0.86
CA TRP A 26 1.09 4.97 -1.02
C TRP A 26 2.01 5.31 -2.20
N ASP A 27 3.09 6.03 -1.90
CA ASP A 27 4.11 6.41 -2.88
C ASP A 27 5.36 5.49 -2.83
N GLY A 28 6.48 5.95 -3.37
CA GLY A 28 7.76 5.24 -3.24
C GLY A 28 7.92 3.96 -4.06
N VAL A 29 6.87 3.42 -4.67
CA VAL A 29 6.95 2.18 -5.47
C VAL A 29 7.77 2.41 -6.74
N ARG A 30 8.92 1.73 -6.84
CA ARG A 30 9.83 1.78 -8.01
C ARG A 30 9.99 0.42 -8.71
N ASN A 31 9.36 -0.62 -8.19
CA ASN A 31 9.28 -1.91 -8.88
C ASN A 31 8.16 -1.87 -9.93
N TYR A 32 8.49 -2.14 -11.19
CA TYR A 32 7.54 -2.08 -12.30
C TYR A 32 6.37 -3.05 -12.18
N GLN A 33 6.61 -4.25 -11.65
CA GLN A 33 5.57 -5.26 -11.47
C GLN A 33 4.59 -4.83 -10.37
N ALA A 34 5.10 -4.42 -9.21
CA ALA A 34 4.27 -3.91 -8.11
C ALA A 34 3.43 -2.72 -8.55
N ARG A 35 4.03 -1.77 -9.29
CA ARG A 35 3.30 -0.63 -9.85
C ARG A 35 2.18 -1.06 -10.79
N ASN A 36 2.43 -2.04 -11.66
CA ASN A 36 1.41 -2.52 -12.60
C ASN A 36 0.28 -3.25 -11.85
N LEU A 37 0.59 -4.09 -10.85
CA LEU A 37 -0.42 -4.72 -9.98
C LEU A 37 -1.32 -3.67 -9.29
N MET A 38 -0.71 -2.63 -8.72
CA MET A 38 -1.46 -1.53 -8.07
C MET A 38 -2.36 -0.75 -9.03
N ARG A 39 -1.97 -0.65 -10.31
CA ARG A 39 -2.72 0.12 -11.31
C ARG A 39 -3.83 -0.70 -11.98
N ASP A 40 -3.51 -1.95 -12.34
CA ASP A 40 -4.33 -2.76 -13.23
C ASP A 40 -5.30 -3.66 -12.46
N ASP A 41 -4.90 -4.15 -11.28
CA ASP A 41 -5.63 -5.20 -10.56
C ASP A 41 -6.24 -4.74 -9.24
N MET A 42 -5.64 -3.77 -8.54
CA MET A 42 -6.20 -3.25 -7.27
C MET A 42 -7.46 -2.43 -7.52
N SER A 43 -8.49 -2.67 -6.70
CA SER A 43 -9.76 -1.94 -6.73
C SER A 43 -10.11 -1.33 -5.36
N VAL A 44 -10.85 -0.22 -5.37
CA VAL A 44 -11.37 0.39 -4.13
C VAL A 44 -12.24 -0.63 -3.38
N GLY A 45 -11.92 -0.83 -2.10
CA GLY A 45 -12.59 -1.82 -1.24
C GLY A 45 -11.87 -3.16 -1.15
N ASP A 46 -10.79 -3.39 -1.91
CA ASP A 46 -9.90 -4.52 -1.64
C ASP A 46 -9.17 -4.35 -0.30
N LEU A 47 -8.81 -5.49 0.30
CA LEU A 47 -8.11 -5.52 1.59
C LEU A 47 -6.59 -5.54 1.37
N VAL A 48 -5.88 -4.76 2.19
CA VAL A 48 -4.43 -4.57 2.19
C VAL A 48 -3.88 -4.82 3.58
#